data_AF-A0A7W3JKB9-F1
#
_entry.id   AF-A0A7W3JKB9-F1
#
_cell.length_a   1.000
_cell.length_b   1.000
_cell.length_c   1.000
_cell.angle_alpha   90.00
_cell.angle_beta   90.00
_cell.angle_gamma   90.00
#
_symmetry.space_group_name_H-M   'P 1'
#
loop_
_entity.id
_entity.type
_entity.pdbx_description
1 polymer ?
#
loop_
_entity_poly.entity_id
_entity_poly.type
_entity_poly.pdbx_seq_one_letter_code
_entity_poly.pdbx_strand_id
1 'polypeptide(L)'
;MLTDAEIVAAMRRVERKSRSTGTDLSHLDYEMRDIRASPGHVDVELIQREGHSARLLIALPSTGESQYWLYFLPENAEEWVEQLLIWLDEEVFTSGLMDGRVRVERNGASYVQSAPYGWRVTDPAEHARLSEAAGPDGWYG
;
A
#
# COMPACT_ATOMS: atom_id res chain seq x y z
N MET A 1 14.35 -2.98 -17.31
CA MET A 1 14.28 -3.51 -15.93
C MET A 1 14.16 -2.32 -15.03
N LEU A 2 13.07 -2.23 -14.25
CA LEU A 2 12.85 -1.13 -13.31
C LEU A 2 13.89 -1.18 -12.20
N THR A 3 14.55 -0.06 -11.94
CA THR A 3 15.49 0.03 -10.82
C THR A 3 14.80 0.59 -9.59
N ASP A 4 15.28 0.17 -8.41
CA ASP A 4 14.81 0.72 -7.13
C ASP A 4 14.92 2.25 -7.10
N ALA A 5 15.98 2.80 -7.69
CA ALA A 5 16.22 4.25 -7.72
C ALA A 5 15.15 4.99 -8.54
N GLU A 6 14.73 4.45 -9.68
CA GLU A 6 13.67 5.04 -10.52
C GLU A 6 12.32 5.00 -9.79
N ILE A 7 11.98 3.87 -9.17
CA ILE A 7 10.74 3.72 -8.39
C ILE A 7 10.72 4.68 -7.20
N VAL A 8 11.82 4.75 -6.43
CA VAL A 8 11.94 5.68 -5.31
C VAL A 8 11.80 7.12 -5.80
N ALA A 9 12.43 7.50 -6.92
CA ALA A 9 12.29 8.83 -7.48
C ALA A 9 10.84 9.13 -7.89
N ALA A 10 10.13 8.19 -8.50
CA ALA A 10 8.72 8.33 -8.86
C ALA A 10 7.82 8.46 -7.61
N MET A 11 8.04 7.64 -6.58
CA MET A 11 7.36 7.71 -5.29
C MET A 11 7.52 9.09 -4.63
N ARG A 12 8.73 9.66 -4.67
CA ARG A 12 8.99 11.01 -4.13
C ARG A 12 8.22 12.12 -4.85
N ARG A 13 7.90 11.95 -6.14
CA ARG A 13 7.09 12.95 -6.87
C ARG A 13 5.64 12.98 -6.42
N VAL A 14 5.17 11.97 -5.69
CA VAL A 14 3.80 11.89 -5.17
C VAL A 14 3.72 12.06 -3.65
N GLU A 15 4.86 12.27 -2.99
CA GLU A 15 4.92 12.62 -1.56
C GLU A 15 4.16 13.94 -1.29
N ARG A 16 3.36 13.97 -0.22
CA ARG A 16 2.49 15.09 0.20
C ARG A 16 1.43 15.51 -0.82
N LYS A 17 1.22 14.74 -1.88
CA LYS A 17 0.05 14.93 -2.76
C LYS A 17 -1.14 14.24 -2.12
N SER A 18 -2.20 15.01 -1.86
CA SER A 18 -3.45 14.47 -1.34
C SER A 18 -4.14 13.58 -2.38
N ARG A 19 -4.65 12.44 -1.92
CA ARG A 19 -5.57 11.54 -2.61
C ARG A 19 -6.96 11.81 -2.06
N SER A 20 -7.93 12.06 -2.94
CA SER A 20 -9.26 12.51 -2.53
C SER A 20 -10.38 11.64 -3.07
N THR A 21 -11.32 11.35 -2.19
CA THR A 21 -12.60 10.67 -2.45
C THR A 21 -13.71 11.63 -2.87
N GLY A 22 -13.46 12.94 -2.86
CA GLY A 22 -14.47 13.98 -3.04
C GLY A 22 -15.04 14.50 -1.72
N THR A 23 -16.10 15.31 -1.78
CA THR A 23 -16.63 16.03 -0.61
C THR A 23 -17.22 15.11 0.45
N ASP A 24 -17.92 14.06 0.02
CA ASP A 24 -18.79 13.28 0.90
C ASP A 24 -18.02 12.29 1.79
N LEU A 25 -16.83 11.89 1.35
CA LEU A 25 -15.96 10.93 2.04
C LEU A 25 -14.60 11.51 2.42
N SER A 26 -14.50 12.85 2.47
CA SER A 26 -13.23 13.55 2.66
C SER A 26 -12.45 13.21 3.94
N HIS A 27 -13.06 12.53 4.91
CA HIS A 27 -12.38 11.99 6.08
C HIS A 27 -11.43 10.81 5.72
N LEU A 28 -11.69 10.12 4.61
CA LEU A 28 -10.87 9.04 4.08
C LEU A 28 -9.72 9.52 3.20
N ASP A 29 -9.74 10.80 2.80
CA ASP A 29 -8.65 11.42 2.05
C ASP A 29 -7.35 11.28 2.83
N TYR A 30 -6.28 10.92 2.12
CA TYR A 30 -4.97 10.70 2.72
C TYR A 30 -3.87 11.32 1.89
N GLU A 31 -2.69 11.37 2.48
CA GLU A 31 -1.45 11.67 1.78
C GLU A 31 -0.36 10.70 2.21
N MET A 32 0.62 10.52 1.32
CA MET A 32 1.85 9.81 1.65
C MET A 32 2.89 10.80 2.19
N ARG A 33 3.48 10.47 3.33
CA ARG A 33 4.57 11.24 3.93
C ARG A 33 5.73 10.33 4.29
N ASP A 34 6.89 10.95 4.51
CA ASP A 34 8.05 10.31 5.13
C ASP A 34 8.38 8.96 4.49
N ILE A 35 8.50 9.01 3.15
CA ILE A 35 8.96 7.88 2.35
C ILE A 35 10.41 7.60 2.78
N ARG A 36 10.77 6.34 2.98
CA ARG A 36 12.11 5.91 3.40
C ARG A 36 12.51 4.75 2.50
N ALA A 37 13.57 4.97 1.73
CA ALA A 37 14.11 3.94 0.85
C ALA A 37 15.15 3.10 1.61
N SER A 38 15.12 1.80 1.38
CA SER A 38 16.13 0.84 1.82
C SER A 38 16.35 -0.18 0.70
N PRO A 39 17.44 -0.97 0.71
CA PRO A 39 17.67 -1.96 -0.34
C PRO A 39 16.46 -2.89 -0.53
N GLY A 40 15.90 -2.89 -1.74
CA GLY A 40 14.75 -3.71 -2.10
C GLY A 40 13.41 -3.29 -1.46
N HIS A 41 13.33 -2.21 -0.68
CA HIS A 41 12.07 -1.84 -0.02
C HIS A 41 11.85 -0.33 0.05
N VAL A 42 10.59 0.07 0.00
CA VAL A 42 10.12 1.42 0.36
C VAL A 42 9.19 1.32 1.56
N ASP A 43 9.50 2.08 2.59
CA ASP A 43 8.63 2.31 3.75
C ASP A 43 7.95 3.66 3.58
N VAL A 44 6.63 3.71 3.62
CA VAL A 44 5.83 4.94 3.46
C VAL A 44 4.85 5.10 4.60
N GLU A 45 4.68 6.33 5.10
CA GLU A 45 3.61 6.68 6.02
C GLU A 45 2.38 7.17 5.25
N LEU A 46 1.22 6.59 5.54
CA LEU A 46 -0.08 7.01 5.03
C LEU A 46 -0.80 7.74 6.15
N ILE A 47 -1.28 8.96 5.90
CA ILE A 47 -1.96 9.78 6.92
C ILE A 47 -3.27 10.31 6.35
N GLN A 48 -4.38 9.94 6.98
CA GLN A 48 -5.70 10.51 6.72
C GLN A 48 -5.88 11.89 7.39
N ARG A 49 -6.81 12.69 6.86
CA ARG A 49 -7.09 14.05 7.38
C ARG A 49 -7.47 14.08 8.85
N GLU A 50 -8.16 13.06 9.34
CA GLU A 50 -8.60 12.95 10.74
C GLU A 50 -7.52 12.34 11.67
N GLY A 51 -6.32 12.10 11.15
CA GLY A 51 -5.16 11.69 11.95
C GLY A 51 -4.94 10.17 12.05
N HIS A 52 -5.83 9.35 11.47
CA HIS A 52 -5.55 7.93 11.28
C HIS A 52 -4.33 7.75 10.39
N SER A 53 -3.37 6.96 10.84
CA SER A 53 -2.16 6.69 10.08
C SER A 53 -1.71 5.24 10.21
N ALA A 54 -0.93 4.82 9.23
CA ALA A 54 -0.14 3.60 9.29
C ALA A 54 1.07 3.74 8.41
N ARG A 55 2.11 2.95 8.71
CA ARG A 55 3.21 2.72 7.80
C ARG A 55 2.94 1.46 6.97
N LEU A 56 3.45 1.47 5.76
CA LEU A 56 3.42 0.34 4.86
C LEU A 56 4.84 0.08 4.36
N LEU A 57 5.29 -1.17 4.51
CA LEU A 57 6.55 -1.62 3.94
C LEU A 57 6.25 -2.35 2.62
N ILE A 58 6.79 -1.83 1.53
CA ILE A 58 6.53 -2.29 0.17
C ILE A 58 7.83 -2.88 -0.38
N ALA A 59 7.80 -4.15 -0.76
CA ALA A 59 8.91 -4.77 -1.47
C ALA A 59 9.03 -4.14 -2.87
N LEU A 60 10.26 -3.94 -3.36
CA LEU A 60 10.54 -3.46 -4.69
C LEU A 60 10.75 -4.64 -5.64
N PRO A 61 10.55 -4.47 -6.96
CA PRO A 61 10.74 -5.56 -7.94
C PRO A 61 12.09 -6.27 -7.87
N SER A 62 13.15 -5.59 -7.42
CA SER A 62 14.49 -6.16 -7.24
C SER A 62 14.57 -7.30 -6.23
N THR A 63 13.60 -7.40 -5.32
CA THR A 63 13.53 -8.49 -4.32
C THR A 63 13.06 -9.82 -4.91
N GLY A 64 12.35 -9.77 -6.04
CA GLY A 64 11.66 -10.94 -6.61
C GLY A 64 10.41 -11.36 -5.84
N GLU A 65 9.98 -10.59 -4.82
CA GLU A 65 8.71 -10.84 -4.13
C GLU A 65 7.50 -10.54 -5.03
N SER A 66 6.41 -11.28 -4.82
CA SER A 66 5.17 -11.09 -5.57
C SER A 66 4.57 -9.72 -5.29
N GLN A 67 4.23 -9.01 -6.35
CA GLN A 67 3.54 -7.72 -6.32
C GLN A 67 2.07 -7.92 -6.72
N TYR A 68 1.31 -8.62 -5.87
CA TYR A 68 -0.08 -9.05 -6.13
C TYR A 68 -1.08 -7.91 -6.42
N TRP A 69 -0.67 -6.66 -6.19
CA TRP A 69 -1.44 -5.46 -6.46
C TRP A 69 -1.17 -4.87 -7.87
N LEU A 70 -0.25 -5.45 -8.65
CA LEU A 70 -0.06 -5.07 -10.05
C LEU A 70 -1.19 -5.63 -10.92
N TYR A 71 -1.93 -4.76 -11.59
CA TYR A 71 -2.95 -5.09 -12.58
C TYR A 71 -2.32 -5.52 -13.92
N PHE A 72 -1.12 -5.02 -14.22
CA PHE A 72 -0.34 -5.38 -15.42
C PHE A 72 1.15 -5.13 -15.17
N LEU A 73 2.02 -5.72 -16.01
CA LEU A 73 3.46 -5.51 -15.92
C LEU A 73 3.82 -4.06 -16.32
N PRO A 74 4.36 -3.24 -15.41
CA PRO A 74 4.66 -1.84 -15.72
C PRO A 74 5.88 -1.70 -16.62
N GLU A 75 5.81 -0.79 -17.59
CA GLU A 75 6.90 -0.46 -18.52
C GLU A 75 7.92 0.49 -17.89
N ASN A 76 7.49 1.31 -16.94
CA ASN A 76 8.27 2.36 -16.28
C ASN A 76 7.91 2.51 -14.79
N ALA A 77 8.68 3.34 -14.07
CA ALA A 77 8.50 3.53 -12.63
C ALA A 77 7.22 4.30 -12.30
N GLU A 78 6.79 5.20 -13.19
CA GLU A 78 5.57 5.96 -13.06
C GLU A 78 4.33 5.05 -13.09
N GLU A 79 4.26 4.10 -14.02
CA GLU A 79 3.18 3.09 -14.08
C GLU A 79 3.17 2.18 -12.86
N TRP A 80 4.35 1.77 -12.36
CA TRP A 80 4.44 1.00 -11.13
C TRP A 80 3.86 1.78 -9.94
N VAL A 81 4.21 3.07 -9.82
CA VAL A 81 3.70 3.94 -8.75
C VAL A 81 2.20 4.23 -8.94
N GLU A 82 1.72 4.40 -10.16
CA GLU A 82 0.30 4.59 -10.45
C GLU A 82 -0.52 3.38 -9.99
N GLN A 83 -0.10 2.17 -10.32
CA GLN A 83 -0.76 0.95 -9.88
C GLN A 83 -0.74 0.81 -8.35
N LEU A 84 0.39 1.14 -7.70
CA LEU A 84 0.47 1.17 -6.24
C LEU A 84 -0.53 2.16 -5.64
N LEU A 85 -0.63 3.36 -6.19
CA LEU A 85 -1.55 4.39 -5.72
C LEU A 85 -3.01 3.96 -5.85
N ILE A 86 -3.37 3.26 -6.92
CA ILE A 86 -4.72 2.70 -7.10
C ILE A 86 -5.00 1.68 -5.99
N TRP A 87 -4.09 0.75 -5.74
CA TRP A 87 -4.26 -0.22 -4.65
C TRP A 87 -4.34 0.45 -3.27
N LEU A 88 -3.51 1.46 -3.00
CA LEU A 88 -3.59 2.22 -1.75
C LEU A 88 -4.92 2.96 -1.61
N ASP A 89 -5.46 3.52 -2.69
CA ASP A 89 -6.78 4.14 -2.68
C ASP A 89 -7.86 3.12 -2.35
N GLU A 90 -7.84 1.93 -2.95
CA GLU A 90 -8.79 0.85 -2.64
C GLU A 90 -8.75 0.45 -1.16
N GLU A 91 -7.55 0.35 -0.57
CA GLU A 91 -7.39 0.00 0.84
C GLU A 91 -7.79 1.13 1.79
N VAL A 92 -7.31 2.35 1.54
CA VAL A 92 -7.54 3.49 2.43
C VAL A 92 -8.98 3.99 2.34
N PHE A 93 -9.56 4.07 1.15
CA PHE A 93 -10.93 4.54 0.93
C PHE A 93 -11.99 3.50 1.33
N THR A 94 -11.58 2.28 1.68
CA THR A 94 -12.44 1.28 2.34
C THR A 94 -12.14 1.19 3.84
N SER A 95 -11.69 2.30 4.44
CA SER A 95 -11.39 2.44 5.87
C SER A 95 -10.20 1.62 6.37
N GLY A 96 -9.25 1.24 5.50
CA GLY A 96 -8.11 0.42 5.87
C GLY A 96 -7.17 1.03 6.93
N LEU A 97 -7.15 2.36 7.08
CA LEU A 97 -6.37 3.04 8.13
C LEU A 97 -7.11 3.16 9.47
N MET A 98 -8.36 2.72 9.55
CA MET A 98 -9.12 2.65 10.79
C MET A 98 -8.90 1.28 11.46
N ASP A 99 -9.83 0.89 12.33
CA ASP A 99 -9.82 -0.41 13.00
C ASP A 99 -10.14 -1.56 12.03
N GLY A 100 -9.76 -2.79 12.39
CA GLY A 100 -10.08 -4.00 11.62
C GLY A 100 -9.00 -4.49 10.66
N ARG A 101 -7.83 -3.83 10.63
CA ARG A 101 -6.61 -4.33 9.96
C ARG A 101 -5.57 -4.76 10.98
N VAL A 102 -4.81 -5.81 10.64
CA VAL A 102 -3.71 -6.27 11.49
C VAL A 102 -2.58 -5.24 11.43
N ARG A 103 -2.15 -4.83 12.62
CA ARG A 103 -1.06 -3.86 12.82
C ARG A 103 0.10 -4.48 13.58
N VAL A 104 1.31 -4.14 13.17
CA VAL A 104 2.55 -4.54 13.85
C VAL A 104 3.32 -3.30 14.25
N GLU A 105 3.55 -3.15 15.55
CA GLU A 105 4.40 -2.09 16.08
C GLU A 105 5.88 -2.41 15.85
N ARG A 106 6.61 -1.49 15.22
CA ARG A 106 8.07 -1.58 15.02
C ARG A 106 8.69 -0.22 15.26
N ASN A 107 9.66 -0.15 16.16
CA ASN A 107 10.40 1.09 16.47
C ASN A 107 9.48 2.31 16.77
N GLY A 108 8.34 2.07 17.41
CA GLY A 108 7.37 3.12 17.75
C GLY A 108 6.44 3.56 16.61
N ALA A 109 6.40 2.81 15.50
CA ALA A 109 5.46 3.04 14.41
C ALA A 109 4.56 1.81 14.15
N SER A 110 3.29 2.07 13.86
CA SER A 110 2.28 1.08 13.50
C SER A 110 2.35 0.76 12.01
N TYR A 111 2.63 -0.49 11.65
CA TYR A 111 2.62 -0.97 10.27
C TYR A 111 1.37 -1.78 9.96
N VAL A 112 0.68 -1.49 8.85
CA VAL A 112 -0.32 -2.42 8.29
C VAL A 112 0.39 -3.60 7.64
N GLN A 113 -0.22 -4.78 7.73
CA GLN A 113 0.27 -5.98 7.06
C GLN A 113 -0.46 -6.22 5.76
N SER A 114 0.29 -6.36 4.68
CA SER A 114 -0.27 -6.71 3.37
C SER A 114 -0.37 -8.22 3.17
N ALA A 115 -1.28 -8.64 2.30
CA ALA A 115 -1.57 -10.02 1.92
C ALA A 115 -1.95 -10.08 0.42
N PRO A 116 -1.97 -11.26 -0.24
CA PRO A 116 -2.25 -11.37 -1.67
C PRO A 116 -3.59 -10.78 -2.15
N TYR A 117 -4.55 -10.62 -1.23
CA TYR A 117 -5.86 -10.06 -1.52
C TYR A 117 -6.02 -8.58 -1.13
N GLY A 118 -5.01 -7.96 -0.51
CA GLY A 118 -5.13 -6.64 0.12
C GLY A 118 -4.55 -6.59 1.54
N TRP A 119 -4.98 -5.63 2.37
CA TRP A 119 -4.49 -5.57 3.75
C TRP A 119 -5.13 -6.64 4.64
N ARG A 120 -4.29 -7.29 5.45
CA ARG A 120 -4.69 -8.35 6.37
C ARG A 120 -5.75 -7.84 7.35
N VAL A 121 -6.87 -8.55 7.43
CA VAL A 121 -7.95 -8.24 8.35
C VAL A 121 -7.74 -8.91 9.71
N THR A 122 -8.26 -8.32 10.77
CA THR A 122 -8.11 -8.87 12.14
C THR A 122 -8.95 -10.13 12.38
N ASP A 123 -10.07 -10.28 11.68
CA ASP A 123 -10.90 -11.49 11.73
C ASP A 123 -10.20 -12.66 11.02
N PRO A 124 -9.79 -13.72 11.74
CA PRO A 124 -9.09 -14.85 11.13
C PRO A 124 -9.92 -15.61 10.11
N ALA A 125 -11.24 -15.71 10.27
CA ALA A 125 -12.11 -16.46 9.36
C ALA A 125 -12.25 -15.72 8.03
N GLU A 126 -12.48 -14.41 8.09
CA GLU A 126 -12.55 -13.56 6.89
C GLU A 126 -11.19 -13.48 6.19
N HIS A 127 -10.09 -13.37 6.95
CA HIS A 127 -8.74 -13.44 6.39
C HIS A 127 -8.51 -14.73 5.59
N ALA A 128 -8.87 -15.89 6.16
CA ALA A 128 -8.72 -17.17 5.48
C ALA A 128 -9.55 -17.24 4.19
N ARG A 129 -10.81 -16.78 4.24
CA ARG A 129 -11.71 -16.74 3.07
C ARG A 129 -11.15 -15.88 1.94
N LEU A 130 -10.65 -14.68 2.26
CA LEU A 130 -10.08 -13.76 1.27
C LEU A 130 -8.76 -14.29 0.70
N SER A 131 -7.89 -14.87 1.54
CA SER A 131 -6.65 -15.51 1.10
C SER A 131 -6.89 -16.68 0.16
N GLU A 132 -7.87 -17.54 0.46
CA GLU A 132 -8.23 -18.65 -0.43
C GLU A 132 -8.77 -18.14 -1.77
N ALA A 133 -9.63 -17.12 -1.74
CA ALA A 133 -10.25 -16.57 -2.94
C ALA A 133 -9.25 -15.86 -3.87
N ALA A 134 -8.26 -15.16 -3.33
CA ALA A 134 -7.23 -14.50 -4.14
C ALA A 134 -6.13 -15.45 -4.63
N GLY A 135 -5.96 -16.60 -3.97
CA GLY A 135 -4.88 -17.53 -4.30
C GLY A 135 -3.48 -16.99 -3.99
N PRO A 136 -2.43 -17.73 -4.40
CA PRO A 136 -1.03 -17.39 -4.08
C PRO A 136 -0.51 -16.16 -4.83
N ASP A 137 -1.04 -15.91 -6.03
CA ASP A 137 -0.59 -14.83 -6.91
C ASP A 137 -1.42 -13.54 -6.74
N GLY A 138 -2.49 -13.61 -5.94
CA GLY A 138 -3.39 -12.50 -5.64
C GLY A 138 -4.48 -12.28 -6.68
N TRP A 139 -5.26 -11.21 -6.53
CA TRP A 139 -6.41 -10.93 -7.41
C TRP A 139 -6.06 -10.73 -8.89
N TYR A 140 -4.81 -10.35 -9.16
CA TYR A 140 -4.33 -9.96 -10.49
C TYR A 140 -3.19 -10.84 -11.00
N GLY A 141 -2.96 -11.97 -10.32
CA GLY A 141 -1.91 -12.94 -10.63
C GLY A 141 -2.17 -13.84 -11.83
#